data_AF-A0A060BV65-F1
#
_entry.id   AF-A0A060BV65-F1
#
_cell.length_a   1.000
_cell.length_b   1.000
_cell.length_c   1.000
_cell.angle_alpha   90.00
_cell.angle_beta   90.00
_cell.angle_gamma   90.00
#
_symmetry.space_group_name_H-M   'P 1'
#
loop_
_entity.id
_entity.type
_entity.pdbx_description
1 polymer ?
#
loop_
_entity_poly.entity_id
_entity_poly.type
_entity_poly.pdbx_seq_one_letter_code
_entity_poly.pdbx_strand_id
1 'polypeptide(L)'
;RSRVPQLAHTRSLFTIHNIEYQGRYGHSILSDVIGLDDSYFNEDMLAYYGDVNLMKGAICAADYVNTVSPLTPTSCSTPFTPMGWRA
;
A
#
# COMPACT_ATOMS: atom_id res chain seq x y z
N ARG A 1 -3.93 -14.36 -15.58
CA ARG A 1 -3.13 -14.41 -14.32
C ARG A 1 -3.11 -15.86 -13.82
N SER A 2 -1.94 -16.51 -13.75
CA SER A 2 -1.84 -17.87 -13.20
C SER A 2 -1.94 -17.80 -11.68
N ARG A 3 -2.83 -18.58 -11.06
CA ARG A 3 -2.89 -18.73 -9.60
C ARG A 3 -1.95 -19.87 -9.19
N VAL A 4 -1.18 -19.67 -8.13
CA VAL A 4 -0.33 -20.71 -7.53
C VAL A 4 -1.09 -21.28 -6.32
N PRO A 5 -1.71 -22.47 -6.41
CA PRO A 5 -2.59 -23.00 -5.36
C PRO A 5 -1.92 -23.11 -3.99
N GLN A 6 -0.60 -23.36 -3.97
CA GLN A 6 0.21 -23.47 -2.77
C GLN A 6 0.25 -22.18 -1.94
N LEU A 7 -0.06 -21.03 -2.54
CA LEU A 7 -0.06 -19.72 -1.87
C LEU A 7 -1.45 -19.25 -1.44
N ALA A 8 -2.52 -20.03 -1.68
CA ALA A 8 -3.91 -19.58 -1.46
C ALA A 8 -4.24 -19.17 -0.02
N HIS A 9 -3.49 -19.70 0.96
CA HIS A 9 -3.67 -19.41 2.39
C HIS A 9 -2.39 -18.92 3.07
N THR A 10 -1.38 -18.54 2.28
CA THR A 10 -0.12 -18.03 2.82
C THR A 10 -0.33 -16.59 3.27
N ARG A 11 0.00 -16.31 4.54
CA ARG A 11 0.01 -14.95 5.08
C ARG A 11 1.20 -14.16 4.57
N SER A 12 0.99 -12.86 4.41
CA SER A 12 1.92 -11.88 3.89
C SER A 12 2.36 -10.90 4.98
N LEU A 13 3.64 -10.54 4.98
CA LEU A 13 4.24 -9.56 5.87
C LEU A 13 4.89 -8.46 5.02
N PHE A 14 4.51 -7.20 5.24
CA PHE A 14 5.12 -6.05 4.59
C PHE A 14 6.03 -5.30 5.56
N THR A 15 7.32 -5.23 5.24
CA THR A 15 8.32 -4.53 6.04
C THR A 15 8.63 -3.16 5.45
N ILE A 16 8.40 -2.10 6.22
CA ILE A 16 8.72 -0.73 5.82
C ILE A 16 10.12 -0.38 6.29
N HIS A 17 11.00 -0.12 5.32
CA HIS A 17 12.38 0.30 5.56
C HIS A 17 12.55 1.81 5.57
N ASN A 18 11.66 2.54 4.89
CA ASN A 18 11.70 3.99 4.79
C ASN A 18 10.27 4.52 4.63
N ILE A 19 9.74 5.15 5.68
CA ILE A 19 8.37 5.70 5.67
C ILE A 19 8.25 6.96 4.79
N GLU A 20 9.35 7.70 4.60
CA GLU A 20 9.38 8.91 3.77
C GLU A 20 9.30 8.56 2.28
N TYR A 21 9.81 7.39 1.89
CA TYR A 21 9.73 6.90 0.52
C TYR A 21 8.47 6.05 0.30
N GLN A 22 7.35 6.71 0.00
CA GLN A 22 6.04 6.08 -0.13
C GLN A 22 5.76 5.46 -1.51
N GLY A 23 6.61 5.71 -2.52
CA GLY A 23 6.34 5.31 -3.89
C GLY A 23 5.08 5.99 -4.45
N ARG A 24 5.03 7.32 -4.35
CA ARG A 24 3.95 8.15 -4.90
C ARG A 24 4.28 8.55 -6.33
N TYR A 25 3.35 8.27 -7.24
CA TYR A 25 3.52 8.50 -8.68
C TYR A 25 2.21 8.95 -9.31
N GLY A 26 2.29 9.60 -10.47
CA GLY A 26 1.11 9.93 -11.25
C GLY A 26 0.36 8.69 -11.74
N HIS A 27 -0.94 8.84 -11.96
CA HIS A 27 -1.86 7.77 -12.37
C HIS A 27 -1.37 6.90 -13.53
N SER A 28 -0.70 7.48 -14.54
CA SER A 28 -0.18 6.77 -15.72
C SER A 28 0.73 5.58 -15.38
N ILE A 29 1.43 5.61 -14.23
CA ILE A 29 2.32 4.52 -13.81
C ILE A 29 1.59 3.17 -13.70
N LEU A 30 0.30 3.22 -13.35
CA LEU A 30 -0.50 2.04 -13.01
C LEU A 30 -0.59 1.10 -14.20
N SER A 31 -0.89 1.65 -15.37
CA SER A 31 -0.94 0.94 -16.64
C SER A 31 0.45 0.82 -17.27
N ASP A 32 1.18 1.93 -17.41
CA ASP A 32 2.36 2.01 -18.29
C ASP A 32 3.58 1.24 -17.74
N VAL A 33 3.66 1.06 -16.41
CA VAL A 33 4.82 0.45 -15.76
C VAL A 33 4.42 -0.76 -14.91
N ILE A 34 3.38 -0.62 -14.07
CA ILE A 34 2.99 -1.69 -13.15
C ILE A 34 2.12 -2.75 -13.84
N GLY A 35 1.39 -2.38 -14.90
CA GLY A 35 0.49 -3.27 -15.63
C GLY A 35 -0.73 -3.71 -14.82
N LEU A 36 -1.20 -2.84 -13.92
CA LEU A 36 -2.43 -3.05 -13.17
C LEU A 36 -3.61 -2.35 -13.86
N ASP A 37 -4.77 -2.97 -13.72
CA ASP A 37 -6.04 -2.41 -14.19
C ASP A 37 -6.45 -1.18 -13.38
N ASP A 38 -7.17 -0.26 -14.01
CA ASP A 38 -7.57 0.99 -13.38
C ASP A 38 -8.49 0.79 -12.16
N SER A 39 -9.15 -0.38 -12.05
CA SER A 39 -9.91 -0.74 -10.86
C SER A 39 -9.11 -0.72 -9.55
N TYR A 40 -7.78 -0.81 -9.60
CA TYR A 40 -6.92 -0.68 -8.43
C TYR A 40 -6.70 0.79 -7.99
N PHE A 41 -7.04 1.76 -8.85
CA PHE A 41 -7.02 3.19 -8.53
C PHE A 41 -8.31 3.61 -7.81
N ASN A 42 -8.43 3.20 -6.55
CA ASN A 42 -9.52 3.60 -5.67
C ASN A 42 -9.00 3.92 -4.26
N GLU A 43 -9.80 4.65 -3.47
CA GLU A 43 -9.44 5.11 -2.12
C GLU A 43 -9.23 3.97 -1.13
N ASP A 44 -9.79 2.78 -1.36
CA ASP A 44 -9.54 1.60 -0.52
C ASP A 44 -8.20 0.91 -0.85
N MET A 45 -7.58 1.26 -1.98
CA MET A 45 -6.36 0.62 -2.50
C MET A 45 -5.28 1.65 -2.84
N LEU A 46 -4.97 1.89 -4.12
CA LEU A 46 -3.80 2.67 -4.53
C LEU A 46 -4.04 4.18 -4.64
N ALA A 47 -5.27 4.66 -4.71
CA ALA A 47 -5.52 6.10 -4.88
C ALA A 47 -5.16 6.88 -3.60
N TYR A 48 -4.48 8.01 -3.79
CA TYR A 48 -4.13 8.93 -2.72
C TYR A 48 -3.94 10.34 -3.28
N TYR A 49 -4.90 11.24 -3.02
CA TYR A 49 -4.86 12.64 -3.48
C TYR A 49 -4.58 12.82 -4.99
N GLY A 50 -5.17 11.95 -5.83
CA GLY A 50 -4.99 11.99 -7.29
C GLY A 50 -3.73 11.26 -7.79
N ASP A 51 -2.86 10.80 -6.88
CA ASP A 51 -1.70 9.99 -7.19
C ASP A 51 -1.94 8.51 -6.87
N VAL A 52 -1.09 7.65 -7.43
CA VAL A 52 -0.90 6.26 -7.01
C VAL A 52 0.08 6.23 -5.84
N ASN A 53 -0.29 5.56 -4.74
CA ASN A 53 0.59 5.33 -3.59
C ASN A 53 0.81 3.82 -3.39
N LEU A 54 2.00 3.34 -3.74
CA LEU A 54 2.33 1.92 -3.67
C LEU A 54 2.50 1.41 -2.23
N MET A 55 3.03 2.23 -1.32
CA MET A 55 3.13 1.86 0.09
C MET A 55 1.76 1.67 0.72
N LYS A 56 0.80 2.55 0.42
CA LYS A 56 -0.60 2.41 0.85
C LYS A 56 -1.19 1.10 0.34
N GLY A 57 -1.03 0.80 -0.95
CA GLY A 57 -1.50 -0.47 -1.52
C GLY A 57 -0.88 -1.70 -0.86
N ALA A 58 0.42 -1.67 -0.55
CA ALA A 58 1.09 -2.75 0.15
C ALA A 58 0.57 -2.94 1.58
N ILE A 59 0.27 -1.85 2.29
CA ILE A 59 -0.35 -1.88 3.63
C ILE A 59 -1.77 -2.47 3.56
N CYS A 60 -2.59 -2.04 2.58
CA CYS A 60 -3.95 -2.56 2.41
C CYS A 60 -3.99 -4.05 2.03
N ALA A 61 -2.98 -4.54 1.31
CA ALA A 61 -2.93 -5.91 0.81
C ALA A 61 -2.25 -6.91 1.75
N ALA A 62 -1.49 -6.44 2.74
CA ALA A 62 -0.71 -7.31 3.63
C ALA A 62 -1.52 -7.76 4.86
N ASP A 63 -1.25 -8.97 5.36
CA ASP A 63 -1.85 -9.46 6.60
C ASP A 63 -1.22 -8.81 7.85
N TYR A 64 0.06 -8.43 7.76
CA TYR A 64 0.77 -7.74 8.83
C TYR A 64 1.79 -6.75 8.25
N VAL A 65 2.04 -5.67 9.00
CA VAL A 65 3.02 -4.65 8.66
C VAL A 65 3.99 -4.45 9.82
N ASN A 66 5.29 -4.46 9.54
CA ASN A 66 6.32 -4.09 10.51
C ASN A 66 7.25 -3.02 9.93
N THR A 67 8.03 -2.39 10.81
CA THR A 67 9.04 -1.39 10.45
C THR A 67 10.39 -1.81 10.99
N VAL A 68 11.46 -1.44 10.30
CA VAL A 68 12.84 -1.70 10.79
C VAL A 68 13.35 -0.64 11.75
N SER A 69 12.70 0.52 11.80
CA SER A 69 12.99 1.62 12.72
C SER A 69 11.90 1.73 13.80
N PRO A 70 12.24 2.25 15.00
CA PRO A 70 11.24 2.55 16.01
C PRO A 70 10.20 3.50 15.42
N LEU A 71 8.94 3.07 15.41
CA LEU A 71 7.81 3.91 15.00
C LEU A 71 7.72 5.08 15.99
N THR A 72 8.02 6.29 15.53
CA THR A 72 7.60 7.48 16.27
C THR A 72 6.07 7.52 16.25
N PRO A 73 5.39 7.52 17.42
CA PRO A 73 3.94 7.38 17.51
C PRO A 73 3.20 8.50 16.76
N THR A 74 3.81 9.67 16.59
CA THR A 74 3.25 10.78 15.80
C THR A 74 2.99 10.45 14.34
N SER A 75 3.69 9.48 13.75
CA SER A 75 3.49 9.12 12.33
C SER A 75 2.31 8.18 12.10
N CYS A 76 2.02 7.26 13.05
CA CYS A 76 1.10 6.12 12.89
C CYS A 76 -0.06 6.10 13.91
N SER A 77 -0.24 7.15 14.73
CA SER A 77 -1.34 7.23 15.71
C SER A 77 -2.74 7.41 15.10
N THR A 78 -2.86 7.40 13.78
CA THR A 78 -4.15 7.32 13.10
C THR A 78 -4.58 5.85 13.07
N PRO A 79 -5.67 5.45 13.77
CA PRO A 79 -6.26 4.15 13.52
C PRO A 79 -6.55 4.04 12.03
N PHE A 80 -6.11 2.92 11.43
CA PHE A 80 -6.33 2.62 10.02
C PHE A 80 -7.84 2.60 9.78
N THR A 81 -8.36 3.74 9.33
CA THR A 81 -9.73 3.90 8.86
C THR A 81 -9.65 3.97 7.34
N PRO A 82 -10.60 3.36 6.61
CA PRO A 82 -10.62 3.42 5.13
C PRO A 82 -10.68 4.84 4.55
N MET A 83 -10.83 5.86 5.40
CA MET A 83 -11.07 7.26 5.06
C MET A 83 -9.83 8.16 5.23
N GLY A 84 -8.63 7.59 5.14
CA GLY A 84 -7.41 8.34 4.90
C GLY A 84 -6.75 8.94 6.14
N TRP A 85 -5.41 8.89 6.11
CA TRP A 85 -4.51 9.66 6.96
C TRP A 85 -4.90 11.14 6.93
N ARG A 86 -5.52 11.64 8.00
CA ARG A 86 -5.61 13.07 8.27
C ARG A 86 -4.75 13.39 9.47
N ALA A 87 -3.91 14.42 9.28
CA ALA A 87 -2.97 14.98 10.25
C ALA A 87 -3.64 15.36 11.58
#